data_AF-A0A9D0P2F8-F1
#
_entry.id   AF-A0A9D0P2F8-F1
#
_cell.length_a   1.000
_cell.length_b   1.000
_cell.length_c   1.000
_cell.angle_alpha   90.00
_cell.angle_beta   90.00
_cell.angle_gamma   90.00
#
_symmetry.space_group_name_H-M   'P 1'
#
loop_
_entity.id
_entity.type
_entity.pdbx_description
1 polymer ?
#
loop_
_entity_poly.entity_id
_entity_poly.type
_entity_poly.pdbx_seq_one_letter_code
_entity_poly.pdbx_strand_id
1 'polypeptide(L)'
;MTEPAALLPGPLPASMQLTPEGRLKHFLTIEGLSTQLLTEILDVSESFTTVTSQSVKKVPILRGKTIFNLFFEPSTRTRISFELAAKRLSADVMNMNISTSSTTKGESLLDTLRNLEAMHADMFVVRHSDSGAAQLIARHVAPHISVMNAGDGRHAHPTQAMLDMFTIRQKKGDFSKLRVAIVGDIRHSRVARSQIHALNILNTAEVRVIAPKTLLPRFVEQLGVKVFHSLKQGLKDIDVVIVLRLQKERMSGALLPSENEYYRLYGLTSEGLAYAKPDAILMHPGPANRGVEISSDIADGPQSVILQQVSNGVAVRMALMSLCLGNQSGIQA
;
A
#
# COMPACT_ATOMS: atom_id res chain seq x y z
N MET A 1 -28.61 -8.91 -26.86
CA MET A 1 -28.01 -7.94 -25.93
C MET A 1 -27.12 -8.73 -24.99
N THR A 2 -25.82 -8.71 -25.25
CA THR A 2 -24.81 -9.47 -24.49
C THR A 2 -24.59 -8.83 -23.14
N GLU A 3 -24.71 -9.62 -22.07
CA GLU A 3 -24.29 -9.24 -20.72
C GLU A 3 -22.85 -8.69 -20.74
N PRO A 4 -22.52 -7.64 -19.95
CA PRO A 4 -21.14 -7.20 -19.80
C PRO A 4 -20.36 -8.32 -19.10
N ALA A 5 -19.28 -8.76 -19.76
CA ALA A 5 -18.38 -9.79 -19.26
C ALA A 5 -17.98 -9.49 -17.80
N ALA A 6 -18.17 -10.47 -16.92
CA ALA A 6 -17.70 -10.44 -15.55
C ALA A 6 -16.21 -10.06 -15.52
N LEU A 7 -15.89 -9.00 -14.77
CA LEU A 7 -14.52 -8.53 -14.53
C LEU A 7 -13.70 -9.67 -13.91
N LEU A 8 -12.90 -10.34 -14.74
CA LEU A 8 -12.00 -11.41 -14.28
C LEU A 8 -10.85 -10.81 -13.46
N PRO A 9 -10.50 -11.41 -12.31
CA PRO A 9 -9.41 -10.97 -11.44
C PRO A 9 -8.07 -11.52 -11.94
N GLY A 10 -7.77 -11.31 -13.22
CA GLY A 10 -6.49 -11.68 -13.83
C GLY A 10 -5.39 -10.65 -13.54
N PRO A 11 -4.10 -11.03 -13.62
CA PRO A 11 -2.99 -10.09 -13.48
C PRO A 11 -3.11 -8.98 -14.53
N LEU A 12 -3.06 -7.73 -14.07
CA LEU A 12 -3.19 -6.57 -14.93
C LEU A 12 -1.98 -6.46 -15.84
N PRO A 13 -2.16 -6.14 -17.14
CA PRO A 13 -1.03 -5.91 -17.99
C PRO A 13 -0.32 -4.62 -17.56
N ALA A 14 1.00 -4.70 -17.40
CA ALA A 14 1.88 -3.57 -17.10
C ALA A 14 1.65 -2.37 -18.04
N SER A 15 1.14 -2.65 -19.25
CA SER A 15 0.79 -1.65 -20.27
C SER A 15 -0.20 -0.58 -19.82
N MET A 16 -1.03 -0.85 -18.80
CA MET A 16 -1.94 0.17 -18.26
C MET A 16 -1.24 1.14 -17.30
N GLN A 17 -0.15 0.69 -16.66
CA GLN A 17 0.55 1.48 -15.64
C GLN A 17 1.65 2.35 -16.25
N LEU A 18 2.12 2.00 -17.46
CA LEU A 18 3.28 2.61 -18.10
C LEU A 18 2.89 3.33 -19.40
N THR A 19 3.61 4.40 -19.69
CA THR A 19 3.65 5.03 -21.02
C THR A 19 4.38 4.11 -22.02
N PRO A 20 4.27 4.34 -23.34
CA PRO A 20 5.07 3.61 -24.34
C PRO A 20 6.58 3.72 -24.11
N GLU A 21 7.04 4.81 -23.49
CA GLU A 21 8.45 5.02 -23.12
C GLU A 21 8.85 4.32 -21.81
N GLY A 22 7.96 3.53 -21.21
CA GLY A 22 8.23 2.78 -19.97
C GLY A 22 8.13 3.61 -18.68
N ARG A 23 7.73 4.89 -18.77
CA ARG A 23 7.55 5.76 -17.59
C ARG A 23 6.23 5.48 -16.88
N LEU A 24 6.19 5.67 -15.57
CA LEU A 24 4.99 5.48 -14.77
C LEU A 24 3.90 6.50 -15.13
N LYS A 25 2.74 6.03 -15.60
CA LYS A 25 1.54 6.84 -15.89
C LYS A 25 0.48 6.69 -14.80
N HIS A 26 0.29 5.46 -14.34
CA HIS A 26 -0.66 5.13 -13.29
C HIS A 26 0.02 4.24 -12.27
N PHE A 27 -0.43 4.27 -11.02
CA PHE A 27 0.07 3.38 -9.98
C PHE A 27 -1.09 2.64 -9.33
N LEU A 28 -1.44 1.49 -9.91
CA LEU A 28 -2.69 0.76 -9.65
C LEU A 28 -2.45 -0.52 -8.84
N THR A 29 -1.37 -1.23 -9.12
CA THR A 29 -0.94 -2.47 -8.45
C THR A 29 0.58 -2.62 -8.56
N ILE A 30 1.15 -3.47 -7.69
CA ILE A 30 2.55 -3.88 -7.78
C ILE A 30 2.76 -4.93 -8.88
N GLU A 31 1.71 -5.71 -9.18
CA GLU A 31 1.77 -6.77 -10.19
C GLU A 31 2.14 -6.19 -11.57
N GLY A 32 3.05 -6.86 -12.28
CA GLY A 32 3.52 -6.45 -13.60
C GLY A 32 4.58 -5.34 -13.62
N LEU A 33 4.99 -4.79 -12.46
CA LEU A 33 6.09 -3.82 -12.40
C LEU A 33 7.46 -4.53 -12.33
N SER A 34 8.49 -3.87 -12.86
CA SER A 34 9.86 -4.39 -12.85
C SER A 34 10.60 -4.03 -11.56
N THR A 35 11.64 -4.80 -11.23
CA THR A 35 12.56 -4.49 -10.13
C THR A 35 13.18 -3.11 -10.29
N GLN A 36 13.53 -2.72 -11.52
CA GLN A 36 14.12 -1.42 -11.83
C GLN A 36 13.16 -0.28 -11.48
N LEU A 37 11.88 -0.40 -11.84
CA LEU A 37 10.89 0.63 -11.54
C LEU A 37 10.59 0.73 -10.05
N LEU A 38 10.50 -0.41 -9.34
CA LEU A 38 10.34 -0.38 -7.89
C LEU A 38 11.56 0.29 -7.23
N THR A 39 12.76 0.00 -7.71
CA THR A 39 14.00 0.63 -7.21
C THR A 39 14.01 2.13 -7.48
N GLU A 40 13.63 2.57 -8.69
CA GLU A 40 13.49 4.00 -9.04
C GLU A 40 12.50 4.71 -8.10
N ILE A 41 11.33 4.12 -7.83
CA ILE A 41 10.36 4.68 -6.89
C ILE A 41 11.00 4.86 -5.50
N LEU A 42 11.76 3.87 -5.03
CA LEU A 42 12.43 3.94 -3.75
C LEU A 42 13.55 5.01 -3.77
N ASP A 43 14.34 5.12 -4.83
CA ASP A 43 15.41 6.12 -4.98
C ASP A 43 14.85 7.55 -4.97
N VAL A 44 13.79 7.80 -5.74
CA VAL A 44 13.09 9.09 -5.73
C VAL A 44 12.43 9.34 -4.37
N SER A 45 11.99 8.30 -3.66
CA SER A 45 11.48 8.46 -2.28
C SER A 45 12.56 8.96 -1.33
N GLU A 46 13.82 8.54 -1.50
CA GLU A 46 14.94 8.98 -0.67
C GLU A 46 15.17 10.49 -0.79
N SER A 47 15.09 11.06 -1.99
CA SER A 47 15.27 12.51 -2.20
C SER A 47 14.21 13.36 -1.49
N PHE A 48 13.01 12.82 -1.23
CA PHE A 48 11.96 13.52 -0.48
C PHE A 48 12.05 13.38 1.05
N THR A 49 12.92 12.50 1.56
CA THR A 49 13.17 12.43 3.01
C THR A 49 13.88 13.68 3.51
N THR A 50 14.85 14.20 2.75
CA THR A 50 15.62 15.42 3.08
C THR A 50 14.72 16.65 3.09
N VAL A 51 13.79 16.78 2.13
CA VAL A 51 12.78 17.85 2.07
C VAL A 51 11.92 17.89 3.35
N THR A 52 11.66 16.74 3.97
CA THR A 52 10.86 16.68 5.20
C THR A 52 11.60 17.25 6.42
N SER A 53 12.94 17.26 6.38
CA SER A 53 13.81 17.82 7.43
C SER A 53 14.12 19.31 7.27
N GLN A 54 13.83 19.90 6.10
CA GLN A 54 14.06 21.31 5.82
C GLN A 54 13.02 22.23 6.50
N SER A 55 13.39 23.50 6.69
CA SER A 55 12.49 24.55 7.18
C SER A 55 11.35 24.82 6.19
N VAL A 56 11.66 24.81 4.89
CA VAL A 56 10.69 24.87 3.79
C VAL A 56 10.44 23.45 3.28
N LYS A 57 9.26 22.92 3.57
CA LYS A 57 8.87 21.54 3.21
C LYS A 57 8.14 21.45 1.87
N LYS A 58 8.21 22.49 1.05
CA LYS A 58 7.52 22.60 -0.25
C LYS A 58 8.52 22.66 -1.39
N VAL A 59 8.29 21.86 -2.43
CA VAL A 59 9.02 21.88 -3.70
C VAL A 59 8.00 22.12 -4.84
N PRO A 60 8.29 22.95 -5.84
CA PRO A 60 7.31 23.36 -6.85
C PRO A 60 7.16 22.38 -8.03
N ILE A 61 7.40 21.08 -7.81
CA ILE A 61 7.43 20.06 -8.88
C ILE A 61 6.08 19.92 -9.57
N LEU A 62 4.98 20.00 -8.83
CA LEU A 62 3.62 19.86 -9.32
C LEU A 62 2.83 21.17 -9.24
N ARG A 63 3.53 22.31 -9.30
CA ARG A 63 2.87 23.62 -9.31
C ARG A 63 1.92 23.73 -10.51
N GLY A 64 0.68 24.11 -10.24
CA GLY A 64 -0.38 24.22 -11.26
C GLY A 64 -1.02 22.89 -11.64
N LYS A 65 -0.73 21.79 -10.92
CA LYS A 65 -1.42 20.52 -11.06
C LYS A 65 -2.53 20.37 -10.03
N THR A 66 -3.66 19.80 -10.44
CA THR A 66 -4.83 19.56 -9.57
C THR A 66 -5.00 18.08 -9.27
N ILE A 67 -4.97 17.71 -7.99
CA ILE A 67 -5.11 16.33 -7.51
C ILE A 67 -6.43 16.17 -6.74
N PHE A 68 -7.26 15.23 -7.18
CA PHE A 68 -8.53 14.89 -6.55
C PHE A 68 -8.41 13.59 -5.73
N ASN A 69 -8.69 13.70 -4.43
CA ASN A 69 -8.77 12.57 -3.52
C ASN A 69 -10.22 12.01 -3.52
N LEU A 70 -10.40 10.85 -4.14
CA LEU A 70 -11.68 10.13 -4.27
C LEU A 70 -11.71 8.94 -3.29
N PHE A 71 -12.08 9.20 -2.04
CA PHE A 71 -12.09 8.20 -0.96
C PHE A 71 -13.52 7.71 -0.67
N PHE A 72 -13.96 6.69 -1.41
CA PHE A 72 -15.28 6.06 -1.28
C PHE A 72 -15.40 5.19 -0.02
N GLU A 73 -14.26 4.79 0.57
CA GLU A 73 -14.20 4.18 1.89
C GLU A 73 -13.46 5.08 2.90
N PRO A 74 -13.87 5.10 4.17
CA PRO A 74 -13.19 5.87 5.22
C PRO A 74 -11.69 5.55 5.32
N SER A 75 -10.87 6.60 5.31
CA SER A 75 -9.46 6.51 5.66
C SER A 75 -8.85 7.85 6.03
N THR A 76 -8.66 8.10 7.32
CA THR A 76 -8.07 9.35 7.81
C THR A 76 -6.58 9.43 7.50
N ARG A 77 -5.81 8.41 7.89
CA ARG A 77 -4.34 8.42 7.74
C ARG A 77 -3.90 8.46 6.28
N THR A 78 -4.45 7.58 5.45
CA THR A 78 -4.09 7.50 4.03
C THR A 78 -4.46 8.82 3.33
N ARG A 79 -5.69 9.32 3.50
CA ARG A 79 -6.10 10.59 2.87
C ARG A 79 -5.23 11.77 3.29
N ILE A 80 -4.98 11.95 4.59
CA ILE A 80 -4.14 13.04 5.10
C ILE A 80 -2.71 12.95 4.54
N SER A 81 -2.13 11.75 4.47
CA SER A 81 -0.77 11.57 3.94
C SER A 81 -0.68 11.88 2.43
N PHE A 82 -1.72 11.56 1.66
CA PHE A 82 -1.83 11.92 0.24
C PHE A 82 -1.96 13.43 0.06
N GLU A 83 -2.86 14.06 0.81
CA GLU A 83 -3.05 15.51 0.81
C GLU A 83 -1.77 16.25 1.19
N LEU A 84 -1.06 15.77 2.22
CA LEU A 84 0.20 16.35 2.65
C LEU A 84 1.29 16.20 1.58
N ALA A 85 1.40 15.02 0.95
CA ALA A 85 2.35 14.79 -0.13
C ALA A 85 2.12 15.75 -1.31
N ALA A 86 0.88 15.86 -1.78
CA ALA A 86 0.50 16.76 -2.87
C ALA A 86 0.76 18.23 -2.54
N LYS A 87 0.38 18.69 -1.34
CA LYS A 87 0.65 20.06 -0.87
C LYS A 87 2.15 20.37 -0.75
N ARG A 88 2.98 19.37 -0.41
CA ARG A 88 4.44 19.51 -0.38
C ARG A 88 5.05 19.57 -1.77
N LEU A 89 4.40 18.97 -2.78
CA LEU A 89 4.78 19.13 -4.19
C LEU A 89 4.18 20.39 -4.84
N SER A 90 3.54 21.26 -4.06
CA SER A 90 2.88 22.49 -4.51
C SER A 90 1.71 22.28 -5.48
N ALA A 91 1.09 21.11 -5.45
CA ALA A 91 -0.16 20.84 -6.17
C ALA A 91 -1.37 21.38 -5.41
N ASP A 92 -2.42 21.72 -6.15
CA ASP A 92 -3.75 21.99 -5.61
C ASP A 92 -4.46 20.67 -5.30
N VAL A 93 -5.11 20.59 -4.13
CA VAL A 93 -5.71 19.35 -3.64
C VAL A 93 -7.19 19.54 -3.34
N MET A 94 -8.02 18.72 -3.98
CA MET A 94 -9.46 18.68 -3.76
C MET A 94 -9.83 17.35 -3.07
N ASN A 95 -10.47 17.44 -1.91
CA ASN A 95 -10.98 16.27 -1.21
C ASN A 95 -12.49 16.15 -1.46
N MET A 96 -12.91 15.06 -2.09
CA MET A 96 -14.33 14.80 -2.27
C MET A 96 -14.89 14.09 -1.05
N ASN A 97 -15.90 14.71 -0.42
CA ASN A 97 -16.68 14.05 0.61
C ASN A 97 -17.84 13.27 -0.03
N ILE A 98 -17.63 11.97 -0.22
CA ILE A 98 -18.54 11.15 -1.01
C ILE A 98 -19.89 10.97 -0.32
N SER A 99 -19.95 10.94 1.02
CA SER A 99 -21.20 10.86 1.79
C SER A 99 -22.12 12.07 1.63
N THR A 100 -21.60 13.19 1.09
CA THR A 100 -22.36 14.40 0.79
C THR A 100 -22.37 14.73 -0.71
N SER A 101 -21.79 13.88 -1.55
CA SER A 101 -21.61 14.15 -2.97
C SER A 101 -22.78 13.68 -3.83
N SER A 102 -22.79 14.11 -5.09
CA SER A 102 -23.78 13.76 -6.12
C SER A 102 -23.89 12.27 -6.43
N THR A 103 -22.89 11.45 -6.09
CA THR A 103 -23.01 9.99 -6.18
C THR A 103 -24.10 9.45 -5.25
N THR A 104 -24.35 10.11 -4.11
CA THR A 104 -25.49 9.81 -3.21
C THR A 104 -26.84 10.16 -3.84
N LYS A 105 -26.84 11.05 -4.84
CA LYS A 105 -28.02 11.44 -5.63
C LYS A 105 -28.22 10.57 -6.88
N GLY A 106 -27.47 9.47 -7.01
CA GLY A 106 -27.60 8.50 -8.11
C GLY A 106 -26.77 8.84 -9.36
N GLU A 107 -25.84 9.81 -9.29
CA GLU A 107 -24.89 10.05 -10.39
C GLU A 107 -23.95 8.84 -10.56
N SER A 108 -23.72 8.43 -11.81
CA SER A 108 -22.79 7.33 -12.10
C SER A 108 -21.35 7.74 -11.80
N LEU A 109 -20.50 6.78 -11.40
CA LEU A 109 -19.07 7.04 -11.16
C LEU A 109 -18.41 7.68 -12.40
N LEU A 110 -18.76 7.25 -13.61
CA LEU A 110 -18.18 7.78 -14.84
C LEU A 110 -18.60 9.23 -15.11
N ASP A 111 -19.84 9.61 -14.80
CA ASP A 111 -20.30 11.00 -14.96
C ASP A 111 -19.66 11.91 -13.92
N THR A 112 -19.52 11.44 -12.67
CA THR A 112 -18.74 12.14 -11.66
C THR A 112 -17.32 12.38 -12.15
N LEU A 113 -16.65 11.37 -12.72
CA LEU A 113 -15.29 11.52 -13.25
C LEU A 113 -15.26 12.58 -14.35
N ARG A 114 -16.12 12.49 -15.37
CA ARG A 114 -16.20 13.46 -16.48
C ARG A 114 -16.37 14.90 -16.00
N ASN A 115 -17.19 15.11 -14.96
CA ASN A 115 -17.34 16.43 -14.35
C ASN A 115 -16.02 16.93 -13.74
N LEU A 116 -15.27 16.07 -13.05
CA LEU A 116 -13.95 16.43 -12.52
C LEU A 116 -12.90 16.65 -13.61
N GLU A 117 -12.98 15.89 -14.72
CA GLU A 117 -12.12 16.12 -15.88
C GLU A 117 -12.36 17.50 -16.51
N ALA A 118 -13.63 17.90 -16.64
CA ALA A 118 -14.00 19.23 -17.10
C ALA A 118 -13.53 20.35 -16.16
N MET A 119 -13.26 20.03 -14.89
CA MET A 119 -12.65 20.93 -13.91
C MET A 119 -11.11 20.88 -13.91
N HIS A 120 -10.50 20.32 -14.96
CA HIS A 120 -9.05 20.24 -15.15
C HIS A 120 -8.30 19.43 -14.07
N ALA A 121 -8.82 18.25 -13.73
CA ALA A 121 -8.09 17.28 -12.92
C ALA A 121 -6.83 16.75 -13.65
N ASP A 122 -5.70 16.66 -12.95
CA ASP A 122 -4.49 15.99 -13.46
C ASP A 122 -4.31 14.58 -12.87
N MET A 123 -4.84 14.33 -11.66
CA MET A 123 -4.76 13.02 -11.03
C MET A 123 -5.95 12.71 -10.13
N PHE A 124 -6.36 11.44 -10.15
CA PHE A 124 -7.26 10.86 -9.16
C PHE A 124 -6.52 9.93 -8.22
N VAL A 125 -6.57 10.21 -6.93
CA VAL A 125 -6.18 9.27 -5.86
C VAL A 125 -7.43 8.56 -5.39
N VAL A 126 -7.52 7.26 -5.67
CA VAL A 126 -8.75 6.49 -5.53
C VAL A 126 -8.64 5.49 -4.38
N ARG A 127 -9.61 5.49 -3.47
CA ARG A 127 -9.83 4.40 -2.52
C ARG A 127 -11.28 3.93 -2.62
N HIS A 128 -11.48 2.62 -2.81
CA HIS A 128 -12.80 2.05 -3.06
C HIS A 128 -12.97 0.67 -2.40
N SER A 129 -14.22 0.30 -2.08
CA SER A 129 -14.58 -1.01 -1.52
C SER A 129 -14.46 -2.14 -2.54
N ASP A 130 -14.74 -1.82 -3.79
CA ASP A 130 -14.71 -2.79 -4.88
C ASP A 130 -13.30 -2.97 -5.40
N SER A 131 -12.89 -4.22 -5.51
CA SER A 131 -11.63 -4.60 -6.13
C SER A 131 -11.65 -4.20 -7.60
N GLY A 132 -10.61 -3.50 -8.04
CA GLY A 132 -10.42 -3.05 -9.41
C GLY A 132 -11.04 -1.71 -9.78
N ALA A 133 -11.67 -1.01 -8.84
CA ALA A 133 -12.23 0.32 -9.10
C ALA A 133 -11.20 1.30 -9.66
N ALA A 134 -9.99 1.37 -9.09
CA ALA A 134 -8.93 2.25 -9.60
C ALA A 134 -8.53 1.92 -11.05
N GLN A 135 -8.60 0.64 -11.45
CA GLN A 135 -8.30 0.24 -12.83
C GLN A 135 -9.44 0.57 -13.78
N LEU A 136 -10.69 0.39 -13.33
CA LEU A 136 -11.85 0.83 -14.09
C LEU A 136 -11.75 2.33 -14.39
N ILE A 137 -11.43 3.13 -13.38
CA ILE A 137 -11.23 4.58 -13.53
C ILE A 137 -10.09 4.85 -14.53
N ALA A 138 -8.93 4.22 -14.36
CA ALA A 138 -7.78 4.40 -15.26
C ALA A 138 -8.09 4.10 -16.74
N ARG A 139 -9.04 3.21 -17.04
CA ARG A 139 -9.47 2.90 -18.42
C ARG A 139 -10.33 3.98 -19.06
N HIS A 140 -11.03 4.78 -18.25
CA HIS A 140 -12.06 5.70 -18.74
C HIS A 140 -11.62 7.17 -18.65
N VAL A 141 -10.57 7.47 -17.90
CA VAL A 141 -10.09 8.85 -17.76
C VAL A 141 -9.37 9.33 -19.01
N ALA A 142 -9.39 10.65 -19.22
CA ALA A 142 -8.67 11.30 -20.30
C ALA A 142 -7.17 10.95 -20.27
N PRO A 143 -6.47 10.88 -21.43
CA PRO A 143 -5.09 10.37 -21.50
C PRO A 143 -4.06 11.08 -20.64
N HIS A 144 -4.29 12.36 -20.31
CA HIS A 144 -3.40 13.19 -19.49
C HIS A 144 -3.58 12.97 -17.98
N ILE A 145 -4.68 12.35 -17.56
CA ILE A 145 -5.01 12.16 -16.16
C ILE A 145 -4.35 10.89 -15.63
N SER A 146 -3.66 11.02 -14.51
CA SER A 146 -3.07 9.87 -13.81
C SER A 146 -4.01 9.31 -12.75
N VAL A 147 -3.94 8.00 -12.50
CA VAL A 147 -4.72 7.35 -11.42
C VAL A 147 -3.77 6.65 -10.45
N MET A 148 -3.98 6.91 -9.16
CA MET A 148 -3.23 6.29 -8.08
C MET A 148 -4.15 5.52 -7.13
N ASN A 149 -3.86 4.24 -6.93
CA ASN A 149 -4.63 3.38 -6.05
C ASN A 149 -4.19 3.54 -4.57
N ALA A 150 -5.06 4.15 -3.78
CA ALA A 150 -4.95 4.30 -2.32
C ALA A 150 -5.62 3.15 -1.54
N GLY A 151 -6.07 2.11 -2.25
CA GLY A 151 -6.61 0.86 -1.72
C GLY A 151 -7.93 0.48 -2.39
N ASP A 152 -8.02 -0.73 -2.95
CA ASP A 152 -9.24 -1.26 -3.57
C ASP A 152 -9.61 -2.62 -2.97
N GLY A 153 -10.77 -2.68 -2.32
CA GLY A 153 -11.34 -3.89 -1.73
C GLY A 153 -10.36 -4.80 -0.97
N ARG A 154 -10.17 -6.01 -1.48
CA ARG A 154 -9.22 -7.02 -0.98
C ARG A 154 -8.03 -7.22 -1.95
N HIS A 155 -7.98 -6.45 -3.02
CA HIS A 155 -7.05 -6.63 -4.13
C HIS A 155 -5.69 -5.98 -3.85
N ALA A 156 -5.59 -4.65 -3.87
CA ALA A 156 -4.29 -4.00 -3.79
C ALA A 156 -4.27 -2.76 -2.87
N HIS A 157 -3.08 -2.48 -2.34
CA HIS A 157 -2.73 -1.20 -1.72
C HIS A 157 -1.27 -0.89 -2.05
N PRO A 158 -0.95 -0.55 -3.32
CA PRO A 158 0.42 -0.53 -3.81
C PRO A 158 1.28 0.55 -3.13
N THR A 159 0.68 1.69 -2.78
CA THR A 159 1.41 2.76 -2.05
C THR A 159 1.81 2.36 -0.63
N GLN A 160 1.03 1.50 0.02
CA GLN A 160 1.39 0.93 1.32
C GLN A 160 2.52 -0.08 1.17
N ALA A 161 2.49 -0.93 0.14
CA ALA A 161 3.59 -1.85 -0.12
C ALA A 161 4.92 -1.10 -0.36
N MET A 162 4.91 -0.05 -1.18
CA MET A 162 6.14 0.70 -1.47
C MET A 162 6.68 1.48 -0.28
N LEU A 163 5.84 2.06 0.57
CA LEU A 163 6.34 2.72 1.78
C LEU A 163 6.91 1.72 2.80
N ASP A 164 6.39 0.49 2.79
CA ASP A 164 6.93 -0.60 3.61
C ASP A 164 8.29 -1.03 3.05
N MET A 165 8.42 -1.22 1.73
CA MET A 165 9.71 -1.53 1.10
C MET A 165 10.74 -0.42 1.35
N PHE A 166 10.33 0.84 1.26
CA PHE A 166 11.20 1.98 1.57
C PHE A 166 11.71 1.94 3.01
N THR A 167 10.83 1.61 3.96
CA THR A 167 11.22 1.45 5.36
C THR A 167 12.18 0.28 5.56
N ILE A 168 11.94 -0.86 4.91
CA ILE A 168 12.85 -2.02 4.96
C ILE A 168 14.22 -1.62 4.40
N ARG A 169 14.27 -0.97 3.23
CA ARG A 169 15.52 -0.58 2.58
C ARG A 169 16.35 0.37 3.46
N GLN A 170 15.71 1.35 4.09
CA GLN A 170 16.41 2.27 5.00
C GLN A 170 16.98 1.58 6.25
N LYS A 171 16.35 0.50 6.73
CA LYS A 171 16.73 -0.17 7.97
C LYS A 171 17.64 -1.38 7.79
N LYS A 172 17.48 -2.11 6.69
CA LYS A 172 18.14 -3.40 6.44
C LYS A 172 18.89 -3.46 5.10
N GLY A 173 18.70 -2.47 4.22
CA GLY A 173 19.42 -2.36 2.95
C GLY A 173 18.91 -3.35 1.90
N ASP A 174 19.81 -4.17 1.39
CA ASP A 174 19.62 -5.09 0.26
C ASP A 174 18.62 -6.22 0.60
N PHE A 175 17.52 -6.29 -0.16
CA PHE A 175 16.44 -7.27 0.00
C PHE A 175 16.90 -8.71 -0.21
N SER A 176 17.90 -8.95 -1.07
CA SER A 176 18.33 -10.30 -1.48
C SER A 176 18.93 -11.13 -0.35
N LYS A 177 19.20 -10.51 0.80
CA LYS A 177 19.73 -11.14 2.01
C LYS A 177 18.69 -11.30 3.11
N LEU A 178 17.49 -10.75 2.93
CA LEU A 178 16.49 -10.63 3.98
C LEU A 178 15.51 -11.79 3.95
N ARG A 179 15.15 -12.25 5.15
CA ARG A 179 13.98 -13.10 5.36
C ARG A 179 12.88 -12.28 6.01
N VAL A 180 11.72 -12.22 5.38
CA VAL A 180 10.57 -11.40 5.81
C VAL A 180 9.41 -12.30 6.19
N ALA A 181 8.82 -12.07 7.36
CA ALA A 181 7.60 -12.76 7.79
C ALA A 181 6.42 -11.79 7.88
N ILE A 182 5.30 -12.17 7.28
CA ILE A 182 4.03 -11.46 7.36
C ILE A 182 3.08 -12.28 8.24
N VAL A 183 2.60 -11.70 9.33
CA VAL A 183 1.84 -12.38 10.38
C VAL A 183 0.40 -11.87 10.40
N GLY A 184 -0.57 -12.77 10.32
CA GLY A 184 -1.98 -12.48 10.60
C GLY A 184 -2.95 -12.76 9.45
N ASP A 185 -3.90 -11.86 9.21
CA ASP A 185 -4.96 -12.07 8.21
C ASP A 185 -4.46 -11.87 6.77
N ILE A 186 -3.92 -12.92 6.16
CA ILE A 186 -3.44 -12.90 4.77
C ILE A 186 -4.61 -12.93 3.78
N ARG A 187 -5.68 -13.66 4.11
CA ARG A 187 -6.83 -13.91 3.24
C ARG A 187 -7.59 -12.64 2.89
N HIS A 188 -7.71 -11.70 3.82
CA HIS A 188 -8.51 -10.48 3.63
C HIS A 188 -7.68 -9.20 3.47
N SER A 189 -6.36 -9.31 3.54
CA SER A 189 -5.44 -8.16 3.52
C SER A 189 -4.93 -7.85 2.11
N ARG A 190 -5.47 -6.77 1.52
CA ARG A 190 -4.90 -6.13 0.31
C ARG A 190 -3.45 -5.68 0.49
N VAL A 191 -3.06 -5.37 1.73
CA VAL A 191 -1.68 -4.97 2.08
C VAL A 191 -0.75 -6.17 1.98
N ALA A 192 -1.12 -7.32 2.55
CA ALA A 192 -0.31 -8.52 2.50
C ALA A 192 0.00 -8.95 1.06
N ARG A 193 -1.03 -9.01 0.21
CA ARG A 193 -0.86 -9.35 -1.20
C ARG A 193 0.11 -8.40 -1.90
N SER A 194 -0.07 -7.09 -1.72
CA SER A 194 0.80 -6.08 -2.36
C SER A 194 2.24 -6.16 -1.85
N GLN A 195 2.44 -6.41 -0.55
CA GLN A 195 3.76 -6.59 0.04
C GLN A 195 4.46 -7.83 -0.48
N ILE A 196 3.75 -8.97 -0.59
CA ILE A 196 4.32 -10.23 -1.13
C ILE A 196 4.82 -10.00 -2.56
N HIS A 197 4.02 -9.38 -3.42
CA HIS A 197 4.44 -9.07 -4.78
C HIS A 197 5.68 -8.15 -4.80
N ALA A 198 5.70 -7.10 -3.98
CA ALA A 198 6.83 -6.16 -3.93
C ALA A 198 8.12 -6.85 -3.46
N LEU A 199 8.04 -7.65 -2.39
CA LEU A 199 9.17 -8.40 -1.84
C LEU A 199 9.75 -9.38 -2.86
N ASN A 200 8.89 -10.09 -3.59
CA ASN A 200 9.33 -11.03 -4.62
C ASN A 200 9.96 -10.32 -5.83
N ILE A 201 9.37 -9.23 -6.30
CA ILE A 201 9.94 -8.42 -7.41
C ILE A 201 11.28 -7.82 -7.02
N LEU A 202 11.46 -7.45 -5.75
CA LEU A 202 12.73 -6.98 -5.19
C LEU A 202 13.70 -8.11 -4.84
N ASN A 203 13.40 -9.36 -5.22
CA ASN A 203 14.23 -10.54 -5.04
C ASN A 203 14.60 -10.84 -3.58
N THR A 204 13.63 -10.67 -2.66
CA THR A 204 13.83 -11.01 -1.24
C THR A 204 14.19 -12.49 -1.07
N ALA A 205 15.17 -12.81 -0.22
CA ALA A 205 15.69 -14.17 -0.08
C ALA A 205 14.60 -15.18 0.32
N GLU A 206 13.71 -14.76 1.22
CA GLU A 206 12.60 -15.59 1.66
C GLU A 206 11.44 -14.73 2.16
N VAL A 207 10.23 -15.01 1.67
CA VAL A 207 8.99 -14.44 2.19
C VAL A 207 8.18 -15.53 2.85
N ARG A 208 7.81 -15.31 4.11
CA ARG A 208 6.99 -16.22 4.92
C ARG A 208 5.66 -15.60 5.26
N VAL A 209 4.62 -16.42 5.31
CA VAL A 209 3.34 -16.04 5.90
C VAL A 209 3.06 -16.90 7.12
N ILE A 210 2.64 -16.27 8.21
CA ILE A 210 2.34 -16.94 9.47
C ILE A 210 0.89 -16.64 9.86
N ALA A 211 0.02 -17.64 9.75
CA ALA A 211 -1.40 -17.46 10.00
C ALA A 211 -2.10 -18.80 10.29
N PRO A 212 -3.26 -18.77 10.98
CA PRO A 212 -4.13 -19.94 11.04
C PRO A 212 -4.68 -20.25 9.64
N LYS A 213 -4.96 -21.53 9.37
CA LYS A 213 -5.46 -22.01 8.06
C LYS A 213 -6.70 -21.24 7.56
N THR A 214 -7.53 -20.78 8.47
CA THR A 214 -8.77 -20.04 8.18
C THR A 214 -8.53 -18.63 7.64
N LEU A 215 -7.36 -18.06 7.94
CA LEU A 215 -6.91 -16.73 7.51
C LEU A 215 -5.89 -16.78 6.36
N LEU A 216 -5.70 -17.93 5.73
CA LEU A 216 -4.90 -18.07 4.52
C LEU A 216 -5.82 -18.16 3.29
N PRO A 217 -5.47 -17.49 2.17
CA PRO A 217 -6.13 -17.75 0.91
C PRO A 217 -5.76 -19.15 0.40
N ARG A 218 -6.62 -19.75 -0.41
CA ARG A 218 -6.31 -21.01 -1.08
C ARG A 218 -5.11 -20.80 -2.01
N PHE A 219 -4.15 -21.72 -1.98
CA PHE A 219 -2.94 -21.70 -2.81
C PHE A 219 -2.05 -20.46 -2.60
N VAL A 220 -1.98 -19.95 -1.36
CA VAL A 220 -1.14 -18.78 -1.03
C VAL A 220 0.32 -18.97 -1.44
N GLU A 221 0.82 -20.21 -1.43
CA GLU A 221 2.18 -20.59 -1.85
C GLU A 221 2.47 -20.22 -3.31
N GLN A 222 1.45 -20.14 -4.18
CA GLN A 222 1.59 -19.70 -5.57
C GLN A 222 2.02 -18.23 -5.68
N LEU A 223 1.84 -17.46 -4.60
CA LEU A 223 2.37 -16.09 -4.50
C LEU A 223 3.87 -16.07 -4.16
N GLY A 224 4.57 -17.21 -4.15
CA GLY A 224 6.01 -17.27 -3.88
C GLY A 224 6.38 -17.18 -2.39
N VAL A 225 5.48 -17.62 -1.50
CA VAL A 225 5.71 -17.57 -0.04
C VAL A 225 5.78 -18.95 0.57
N LYS A 226 6.47 -19.07 1.72
CA LYS A 226 6.40 -20.25 2.58
C LYS A 226 5.39 -20.06 3.69
N VAL A 227 4.55 -21.05 3.91
CA VAL A 227 3.48 -21.00 4.91
C VAL A 227 3.94 -21.63 6.22
N PHE A 228 3.65 -20.93 7.32
CA PHE A 228 3.85 -21.42 8.67
C PHE A 228 2.57 -21.22 9.50
N HIS A 229 2.34 -22.13 10.45
CA HIS A 229 1.19 -22.07 11.35
C HIS A 229 1.59 -21.88 12.82
N SER A 230 2.86 -21.58 13.08
CA SER A 230 3.35 -21.24 14.42
C SER A 230 4.33 -20.07 14.34
N LEU A 231 4.21 -19.14 15.29
CA LEU A 231 5.14 -18.01 15.41
C LEU A 231 6.57 -18.53 15.59
N LYS A 232 6.78 -19.51 16.46
CA LYS A 232 8.10 -20.07 16.77
C LYS A 232 8.83 -20.61 15.54
N GLN A 233 8.15 -21.36 14.66
CA GLN A 233 8.79 -21.86 13.44
C GLN A 233 8.91 -20.78 12.38
N GLY A 234 7.84 -20.00 12.17
CA GLY A 234 7.79 -19.00 11.10
C GLY A 234 8.71 -17.80 11.33
N LEU A 235 8.99 -17.44 12.59
CA LEU A 235 9.84 -16.29 12.93
C LEU A 235 11.34 -16.64 13.02
N LYS A 236 11.72 -17.92 12.98
CA LYS A 236 13.12 -18.32 13.09
C LYS A 236 13.99 -17.66 11.99
N ASP A 237 15.06 -16.99 12.38
CA ASP A 237 16.00 -16.29 11.50
C ASP A 237 15.39 -15.15 10.66
N ILE A 238 14.26 -14.57 11.08
CA ILE A 238 13.61 -13.47 10.37
C ILE A 238 14.30 -12.12 10.64
N ASP A 239 14.48 -11.33 9.57
CA ASP A 239 15.05 -9.98 9.58
C ASP A 239 13.97 -8.88 9.71
N VAL A 240 12.77 -9.15 9.18
CA VAL A 240 11.66 -8.20 9.14
C VAL A 240 10.36 -8.92 9.51
N VAL A 241 9.69 -8.46 10.55
CA VAL A 241 8.39 -8.97 10.98
C VAL A 241 7.32 -7.93 10.66
N ILE A 242 6.38 -8.27 9.80
CA ILE A 242 5.24 -7.42 9.42
C ILE A 242 3.99 -8.01 10.06
N VAL A 243 3.41 -7.32 11.05
CA VAL A 243 2.16 -7.72 11.69
C VAL A 243 0.99 -7.04 11.00
N LEU A 244 -0.05 -7.82 10.68
CA LEU A 244 -1.26 -7.34 10.04
C LEU A 244 -2.40 -7.20 11.04
N ARG A 245 -3.21 -6.17 10.82
CA ARG A 245 -4.47 -5.98 11.54
C ARG A 245 -5.44 -7.12 11.24
N LEU A 246 -6.03 -7.70 12.28
CA LEU A 246 -7.15 -8.63 12.15
C LEU A 246 -8.41 -7.91 11.60
N GLN A 247 -8.92 -8.33 10.44
CA GLN A 247 -10.03 -7.67 9.73
C GLN A 247 -11.40 -8.26 10.14
N LYS A 248 -11.79 -8.09 11.41
CA LYS A 248 -13.05 -8.59 11.96
C LYS A 248 -14.29 -8.22 11.14
N GLU A 249 -14.30 -7.01 10.61
CA GLU A 249 -15.39 -6.50 9.79
C GLU A 249 -15.57 -7.26 8.46
N ARG A 250 -14.59 -8.07 8.06
CA ARG A 250 -14.59 -8.87 6.82
C ARG A 250 -14.83 -10.36 7.05
N MET A 251 -15.00 -10.74 8.31
CA MET A 251 -15.07 -12.11 8.80
C MET A 251 -16.53 -12.54 8.94
N SER A 252 -16.95 -13.54 8.16
CA SER A 252 -18.27 -14.17 8.27
C SER A 252 -18.14 -15.69 8.45
N GLY A 253 -18.87 -16.25 9.43
CA GLY A 253 -18.93 -17.69 9.70
C GLY A 253 -18.31 -18.16 11.04
N ALA A 254 -18.70 -19.37 11.47
CA ALA A 254 -18.42 -19.94 12.80
C ALA A 254 -17.01 -20.56 12.98
N LEU A 255 -16.13 -20.46 11.99
CA LEU A 255 -14.82 -21.14 11.97
C LEU A 255 -13.64 -20.19 12.26
N LEU A 256 -13.90 -19.07 12.93
CA LEU A 256 -12.88 -18.05 13.17
C LEU A 256 -12.48 -18.02 14.64
N PRO A 257 -11.18 -17.97 14.95
CA PRO A 257 -10.72 -17.91 16.33
C PRO A 257 -11.27 -16.63 16.98
N SER A 258 -11.63 -16.73 18.26
CA SER A 258 -11.91 -15.52 19.05
C SER A 258 -10.68 -14.61 19.09
N GLU A 259 -10.82 -13.31 19.36
CA GLU A 259 -9.64 -12.43 19.51
C GLU A 259 -8.68 -12.92 20.58
N ASN A 260 -9.22 -13.45 21.68
CA ASN A 260 -8.40 -13.97 22.77
C ASN A 260 -7.60 -15.20 22.32
N GLU A 261 -8.22 -16.08 21.54
CA GLU A 261 -7.55 -17.24 20.96
C GLU A 261 -6.50 -16.80 19.92
N TYR A 262 -6.87 -15.87 19.04
CA TYR A 262 -5.95 -15.30 18.05
C TYR A 262 -4.76 -14.63 18.71
N TYR A 263 -4.97 -13.79 19.73
CA TYR A 263 -3.90 -13.12 20.46
C TYR A 263 -2.96 -14.11 21.14
N ARG A 264 -3.50 -15.15 21.77
CA ARG A 264 -2.69 -16.20 22.43
C ARG A 264 -1.82 -16.99 21.47
N LEU A 265 -2.32 -17.28 20.26
CA LEU A 265 -1.65 -18.16 19.30
C LEU A 265 -0.81 -17.42 18.26
N TYR A 266 -1.25 -16.23 17.84
CA TYR A 266 -0.69 -15.46 16.73
C TYR A 266 -0.47 -13.98 17.06
N GLY A 267 -0.97 -13.48 18.18
CA GLY A 267 -0.64 -12.14 18.66
C GLY A 267 0.85 -12.02 18.95
N LEU A 268 1.50 -11.02 18.37
CA LEU A 268 2.93 -10.84 18.55
C LEU A 268 3.22 -10.15 19.88
N THR A 269 3.88 -10.89 20.78
CA THR A 269 4.37 -10.42 22.09
C THR A 269 5.90 -10.31 22.09
N SER A 270 6.49 -9.75 23.15
CA SER A 270 7.95 -9.79 23.35
C SER A 270 8.52 -11.21 23.26
N GLU A 271 7.83 -12.21 23.83
CA GLU A 271 8.22 -13.63 23.72
C GLU A 271 8.19 -14.13 22.27
N GLY A 272 7.13 -13.79 21.53
CA GLY A 272 7.01 -14.14 20.12
C GLY A 272 8.07 -13.48 19.25
N LEU A 273 8.36 -12.20 19.48
CA LEU A 273 9.37 -11.44 18.74
C LEU A 273 10.79 -12.00 18.99
N ALA A 274 11.06 -12.54 20.18
CA ALA A 274 12.33 -13.16 20.52
C ALA A 274 12.65 -14.43 19.69
N TYR A 275 11.70 -14.99 18.95
CA TYR A 275 11.96 -16.05 17.97
C TYR A 275 12.62 -15.54 16.68
N ALA A 276 12.50 -14.23 16.39
CA ALA A 276 13.19 -13.58 15.27
C ALA A 276 14.65 -13.27 15.62
N LYS A 277 15.40 -12.73 14.66
CA LYS A 277 16.77 -12.28 14.94
C LYS A 277 16.74 -11.14 15.98
N PRO A 278 17.77 -11.00 16.83
CA PRO A 278 17.85 -9.91 17.80
C PRO A 278 17.80 -8.51 17.16
N ASP A 279 18.26 -8.37 15.92
CA ASP A 279 18.27 -7.13 15.14
C ASP A 279 17.11 -7.05 14.12
N ALA A 280 16.10 -7.90 14.26
CA ALA A 280 14.91 -7.84 13.41
C ALA A 280 14.16 -6.54 13.61
N ILE A 281 13.55 -6.01 12.55
CA ILE A 281 12.64 -4.86 12.67
C ILE A 281 11.18 -5.32 12.70
N LEU A 282 10.35 -4.57 13.42
CA LEU A 282 8.92 -4.79 13.56
C LEU A 282 8.12 -3.69 12.86
N MET A 283 7.22 -4.11 11.99
CA MET A 283 6.40 -3.25 11.13
C MET A 283 4.92 -3.57 11.28
N HIS A 284 4.07 -2.56 11.08
CA HIS A 284 2.62 -2.70 11.04
C HIS A 284 1.99 -1.57 10.21
N PRO A 285 1.13 -1.86 9.22
CA PRO A 285 0.56 -0.83 8.33
C PRO A 285 -0.44 0.13 9.01
N GLY A 286 -0.76 -0.12 10.28
CA GLY A 286 -1.83 0.51 11.05
C GLY A 286 -3.26 0.42 10.46
N PRO A 287 -4.26 0.89 11.23
CA PRO A 287 -4.20 1.06 12.68
C PRO A 287 -3.96 -0.30 13.37
N ALA A 288 -3.26 -0.29 14.50
CA ALA A 288 -2.97 -1.50 15.27
C ALA A 288 -4.00 -1.69 16.38
N ASN A 289 -4.54 -2.90 16.51
CA ASN A 289 -5.33 -3.32 17.65
C ASN A 289 -4.38 -3.94 18.69
N ARG A 290 -4.02 -3.12 19.67
CA ARG A 290 -3.16 -3.55 20.78
C ARG A 290 -3.91 -4.60 21.62
N GLY A 291 -3.21 -5.68 21.97
CA GLY A 291 -3.80 -6.83 22.67
C GLY A 291 -4.58 -7.80 21.77
N VAL A 292 -4.51 -7.64 20.44
CA VAL A 292 -5.11 -8.59 19.48
C VAL A 292 -4.07 -9.16 18.53
N GLU A 293 -3.50 -8.35 17.63
CA GLU A 293 -2.41 -8.80 16.75
C GLU A 293 -1.02 -8.45 17.29
N ILE A 294 -0.92 -7.45 18.16
CA ILE A 294 0.35 -6.93 18.66
C ILE A 294 0.21 -6.45 20.10
N SER A 295 1.21 -6.75 20.92
CA SER A 295 1.33 -6.22 22.29
C SER A 295 1.87 -4.79 22.31
N SER A 296 1.54 -4.02 23.34
CA SER A 296 1.89 -2.60 23.40
C SER A 296 3.38 -2.34 23.54
N ASP A 297 4.06 -3.18 24.32
CA ASP A 297 5.49 -3.10 24.65
C ASP A 297 6.37 -3.24 23.40
N ILE A 298 6.03 -4.14 22.48
CA ILE A 298 6.80 -4.27 21.23
C ILE A 298 6.37 -3.24 20.18
N ALA A 299 5.10 -2.83 20.16
CA ALA A 299 4.62 -1.85 19.18
C ALA A 299 5.33 -0.50 19.32
N ASP A 300 5.72 -0.14 20.55
CA ASP A 300 6.50 1.07 20.86
C ASP A 300 7.95 0.74 21.28
N GLY A 301 8.35 -0.52 21.10
CA GLY A 301 9.64 -1.03 21.52
C GLY A 301 10.79 -0.68 20.57
N PRO A 302 12.03 -1.03 20.93
CA PRO A 302 13.24 -0.63 20.20
C PRO A 302 13.32 -1.18 18.76
N GLN A 303 12.71 -2.35 18.50
CA GLN A 303 12.67 -2.95 17.17
C GLN A 303 11.55 -2.35 16.29
N SER A 304 10.62 -1.57 16.86
CA SER A 304 9.48 -1.01 16.14
C SER A 304 9.90 0.12 15.21
N VAL A 305 9.46 0.03 13.95
CA VAL A 305 9.61 1.09 12.96
C VAL A 305 8.25 1.59 12.44
N ILE A 306 7.17 1.33 13.19
CA ILE A 306 5.79 1.66 12.80
C ILE A 306 5.60 3.16 12.54
N LEU A 307 6.15 4.03 13.39
CA LEU A 307 6.07 5.48 13.18
C LEU A 307 6.94 5.93 12.01
N GLN A 308 8.07 5.28 11.76
CA GLN A 308 8.89 5.54 10.58
C GLN A 308 8.12 5.20 9.30
N GLN A 309 7.34 4.12 9.26
CA GLN A 309 6.47 3.80 8.11
C GLN A 309 5.49 4.95 7.83
N VAL A 310 4.91 5.56 8.86
CA VAL A 310 3.99 6.70 8.69
C VAL A 310 4.69 7.90 8.04
N SER A 311 5.88 8.27 8.52
CA SER A 311 6.69 9.35 7.94
C SER A 311 7.10 9.05 6.51
N ASN A 312 7.61 7.85 6.26
CA ASN A 312 8.04 7.34 4.96
C ASN A 312 6.89 7.31 3.95
N GLY A 313 5.66 7.09 4.41
CA GLY A 313 4.47 7.15 3.59
C GLY A 313 4.25 8.48 2.90
N VAL A 314 4.74 9.60 3.44
CA VAL A 314 4.63 10.91 2.77
C VAL A 314 5.65 10.99 1.64
N ALA A 315 6.90 10.63 1.90
CA ALA A 315 7.99 10.67 0.90
C ALA A 315 7.69 9.77 -0.31
N VAL A 316 7.21 8.54 -0.07
CA VAL A 316 6.84 7.60 -1.15
C VAL A 316 5.68 8.12 -1.99
N ARG A 317 4.68 8.74 -1.36
CA ARG A 317 3.55 9.34 -2.09
C ARG A 317 4.00 10.55 -2.90
N MET A 318 4.94 11.35 -2.40
CA MET A 318 5.55 12.43 -3.16
C MET A 318 6.30 11.88 -4.38
N ALA A 319 7.11 10.85 -4.20
CA ALA A 319 7.83 10.19 -5.29
C ALA A 319 6.90 9.68 -6.39
N LEU A 320 5.86 8.93 -6.01
CA LEU A 320 4.89 8.39 -6.95
C LEU A 320 4.14 9.49 -7.71
N MET A 321 3.73 10.57 -7.04
CA MET A 321 3.07 11.69 -7.70
C MET A 321 4.02 12.41 -8.67
N SER A 322 5.26 12.62 -8.26
CA SER A 322 6.30 13.21 -9.10
C SER A 322 6.62 12.36 -10.32
N LEU A 323 6.66 11.03 -10.18
CA LEU A 323 6.92 10.12 -11.30
C LEU A 323 5.74 10.08 -12.28
N CYS A 324 4.50 10.12 -11.78
CA CYS A 324 3.31 10.11 -12.65
C CYS A 324 3.05 11.44 -13.36
N LEU A 325 3.29 12.58 -12.69
CA LEU A 325 2.88 13.91 -13.19
C LEU A 325 4.03 14.88 -13.47
N GLY A 326 5.21 14.63 -12.91
CA GLY A 326 6.34 15.54 -13.01
C GLY A 326 7.01 15.48 -14.37
N ASN A 327 7.42 16.63 -14.88
CA ASN A 327 8.39 16.70 -15.96
C ASN A 327 9.77 16.39 -15.36
N GLN A 328 10.47 15.37 -15.86
CA GLN A 328 11.77 14.92 -15.31
C GLN A 328 12.85 16.02 -15.26
N SER A 329 12.67 17.15 -15.96
CA SER A 329 13.56 18.31 -15.93
C SER A 329 13.73 18.94 -14.53
N GLY A 330 12.80 18.69 -13.59
CA GLY A 330 12.82 19.31 -12.26
C GLY A 330 13.38 18.44 -11.11
N ILE A 331 13.75 17.18 -11.38
CA ILE A 331 14.22 16.24 -10.34
C ILE A 331 15.76 16.32 -10.14
N GLN A 332 16.46 17.03 -11.03
CA GLN A 332 17.92 17.23 -10.98
C GLN A 332 18.36 18.60 -10.43
N ALA A 333 17.48 19.34 -9.75
CA ALA A 333 17.81 20.62 -9.12
C ALA A 333 17.94 20.50 -7.61
#